data_AF-C2FZG2-F1
#
_entry.id   AF-C2FZG2-F1
#
_cell.length_a   1.000
_cell.length_b   1.000
_cell.length_c   1.000
_cell.angle_alpha   90.00
_cell.angle_beta   90.00
_cell.angle_gamma   90.00
#
_symmetry.space_group_name_H-M   'P 1'
#
loop_
_entity.id
_entity.type
_entity.pdbx_description
1 polymer ?
#
loop_
_entity_poly.entity_id
_entity_poly.type
_entity_poly.pdbx_seq_one_letter_code
_entity_poly.pdbx_strand_id
1 'polypeptide(L)'
;MVGAGGGFLIIPTLVLFAGMPMKKAIGTSLMIIAFNSLIGFVGFVEIDGHEVDWRLLFLFSIAAILGILIGTLLSRKISGSNLKTSFGWFVLIMGIMILVREILDI
;
A
#
# COMPACT_ATOMS: atom_id res chain seq x y z
N MET A 1 14.79 -10.90 2.43
CA MET A 1 13.51 -11.07 1.70
C MET A 1 13.47 -10.01 0.60
N VAL A 2 13.23 -10.40 -0.66
CA VAL A 2 13.01 -9.42 -1.74
C VAL A 2 11.88 -8.50 -1.28
N GLY A 3 12.16 -7.20 -1.21
CA GLY A 3 11.49 -6.26 -0.32
C GLY A 3 9.96 -6.25 -0.39
N ALA A 4 9.35 -5.85 0.71
CA ALA A 4 7.92 -5.60 0.91
C ALA A 4 7.28 -4.59 -0.10
N GLY A 5 8.03 -4.14 -1.11
CA GLY A 5 7.61 -3.17 -2.11
C GLY A 5 6.69 -3.70 -3.20
N GLY A 6 6.43 -5.00 -3.33
CA GLY A 6 5.56 -5.51 -4.42
C GLY A 6 4.10 -5.02 -4.39
N GLY A 7 3.63 -4.51 -3.24
CA GLY A 7 2.24 -4.10 -3.02
C GLY A 7 1.73 -3.03 -3.99
N PHE A 8 2.59 -2.08 -4.41
CA PHE A 8 2.16 -1.02 -5.33
C PHE A 8 1.87 -1.54 -6.75
N LEU A 9 2.44 -2.69 -7.13
CA LEU A 9 2.23 -3.32 -8.44
C LEU A 9 0.96 -4.17 -8.51
N ILE A 10 0.37 -4.54 -7.37
CA ILE A 10 -0.84 -5.38 -7.32
C ILE A 10 -2.01 -4.68 -8.03
N ILE A 11 -2.20 -3.39 -7.78
CA ILE A 11 -3.30 -2.61 -8.37
C ILE A 11 -3.15 -2.49 -9.90
N PRO A 12 -2.02 -2.01 -10.47
CA PRO A 12 -1.79 -2.02 -11.91
C PRO A 12 -1.98 -3.41 -12.53
N THR A 13 -1.52 -4.46 -11.85
CA THR A 13 -1.63 -5.82 -12.36
C THR A 13 -3.10 -6.24 -12.50
N LEU A 14 -3.90 -6.04 -11.46
CA LEU A 14 -5.33 -6.38 -11.49
C LEU A 14 -6.14 -5.54 -12.49
N VAL A 15 -5.77 -4.27 -12.67
CA VAL A 15 -6.50 -3.38 -13.59
C VAL A 15 -6.10 -3.62 -15.04
N LEU A 16 -4.81 -3.77 -15.34
CA LEU A 16 -4.30 -3.89 -16.70
C LEU A 16 -4.37 -5.32 -17.23
N PHE A 17 -4.06 -6.33 -16.41
CA PHE A 17 -4.01 -7.72 -16.84
C PHE A 17 -5.31 -8.47 -16.55
N ALA A 18 -5.94 -8.24 -15.39
CA ALA A 18 -7.21 -8.91 -15.06
C ALA A 18 -8.45 -8.10 -15.48
N GLY A 19 -8.28 -6.91 -16.07
CA GLY A 19 -9.38 -6.06 -16.56
C GLY A 19 -10.35 -5.61 -15.47
N MET A 20 -9.94 -5.66 -14.20
CA MET A 20 -10.83 -5.43 -13.08
C MET A 20 -11.19 -3.94 -12.95
N PRO A 21 -12.46 -3.59 -12.65
CA PRO A 21 -12.82 -2.21 -12.34
C PRO A 21 -11.97 -1.67 -11.19
N MET A 22 -11.43 -0.44 -11.34
CA MET A 22 -10.49 0.18 -10.39
C MET A 22 -10.93 0.06 -8.92
N LYS A 23 -12.21 0.32 -8.63
CA LYS A 23 -12.76 0.22 -7.26
C LYS A 23 -12.68 -1.19 -6.68
N LYS A 24 -12.89 -2.23 -7.51
CA LYS A 24 -12.76 -3.63 -7.08
C LYS A 24 -11.29 -4.01 -6.91
N ALA A 25 -10.42 -3.58 -7.84
CA ALA A 25 -8.99 -3.85 -7.78
C ALA A 25 -8.34 -3.30 -6.50
N ILE A 26 -8.74 -2.09 -6.07
CA ILE A 26 -8.31 -1.51 -4.81
C ILE A 26 -8.72 -2.40 -3.63
N GLY A 27 -9.99 -2.80 -3.54
CA GLY A 27 -10.47 -3.68 -2.46
C GLY A 27 -9.75 -5.02 -2.40
N THR A 28 -9.57 -5.69 -3.54
CA THR A 28 -8.86 -6.98 -3.62
C THR A 28 -7.39 -6.83 -3.23
N SER A 29 -6.73 -5.75 -3.67
CA SER A 29 -5.33 -5.49 -3.29
C SER A 29 -5.18 -5.25 -1.79
N LEU A 30 -6.11 -4.53 -1.14
CA LEU A 30 -6.08 -4.33 0.31
C LEU A 30 -6.18 -5.66 1.06
N MET A 31 -7.02 -6.58 0.60
CA MET A 31 -7.13 -7.91 1.20
C MET A 31 -5.80 -8.68 1.10
N ILE A 32 -5.17 -8.69 -0.08
CA ILE A 32 -3.86 -9.33 -0.28
C ILE A 32 -2.79 -8.70 0.62
N ILE A 33 -2.74 -7.37 0.67
CA ILE A 33 -1.79 -6.64 1.52
C ILE A 33 -2.03 -6.96 3.00
N ALA A 34 -3.28 -7.03 3.45
CA ALA A 34 -3.60 -7.37 4.83
C ALA A 34 -3.10 -8.77 5.22
N PHE A 35 -3.31 -9.78 4.35
CA PHE A 35 -2.79 -11.13 4.59
C PHE A 35 -1.25 -11.16 4.60
N ASN A 36 -0.61 -10.51 3.63
CA ASN A 36 0.86 -10.46 3.56
C ASN A 36 1.45 -9.75 4.80
N SER A 37 0.85 -8.65 5.23
CA SER A 37 1.27 -7.93 6.44
C SER A 37 1.04 -8.75 7.70
N LEU A 38 -0.07 -9.49 7.81
CA LEU A 38 -0.32 -10.36 8.96
C LEU A 38 0.71 -11.49 9.05
N ILE A 39 0.97 -12.17 7.94
CA ILE A 39 1.99 -13.24 7.88
C ILE A 39 3.37 -12.68 8.21
N GLY A 40 3.72 -11.51 7.64
CA GLY A 40 4.99 -10.83 7.93
C GLY A 40 5.11 -10.40 9.39
N PHE A 41 4.03 -9.92 10.00
CA PHE A 41 4.00 -9.54 11.41
C PHE A 41 4.15 -10.75 12.33
N VAL A 42 3.42 -11.84 12.07
CA VAL A 42 3.55 -13.09 12.85
C VAL A 42 4.98 -13.63 12.74
N GLY A 43 5.58 -13.63 11.54
CA GLY A 43 6.99 -14.00 11.38
C GLY A 43 7.94 -13.11 12.18
N PHE A 44 7.72 -11.79 12.16
CA PHE A 44 8.55 -10.83 12.89
C PHE A 44 8.50 -11.02 14.42
N VAL A 45 7.32 -11.30 14.98
CA VAL A 45 7.13 -11.45 16.43
C VAL A 45 7.54 -12.84 16.92
N GLU A 46 7.21 -13.89 16.16
CA GLU A 46 7.24 -15.26 16.66
C GLU A 46 8.48 -16.03 16.20
N ILE A 47 9.05 -15.70 15.03
CA ILE A 47 10.18 -16.42 14.43
C ILE A 47 11.51 -15.70 14.72
N ASP A 48 11.55 -14.37 14.58
CA ASP A 48 12.79 -13.59 14.74
C ASP A 48 13.01 -13.07 16.19
N GLY A 49 12.01 -13.22 17.06
CA GLY A 49 12.13 -12.88 18.49
C GLY A 49 12.40 -11.40 18.79
N HIS A 50 12.07 -10.51 17.85
CA HIS A 50 12.34 -9.08 17.98
C HIS A 50 11.40 -8.41 19.00
N GLU A 51 11.94 -7.54 19.83
CA GLU A 51 11.15 -6.72 20.74
C GLU A 51 10.29 -5.73 19.95
N VAL A 52 8.98 -5.87 20.10
CA VAL A 52 8.00 -4.97 19.48
C VAL A 52 7.75 -3.79 20.41
N ASP A 53 7.98 -2.57 19.91
CA ASP A 53 7.50 -1.36 20.60
C ASP A 53 5.98 -1.24 20.42
N TRP A 54 5.25 -1.78 21.39
CA TRP A 54 3.78 -1.74 21.43
C TRP A 54 3.21 -0.33 21.43
N ARG A 55 3.94 0.67 21.94
CA ARG A 55 3.48 2.06 21.97
C ARG A 55 3.55 2.66 20.57
N LEU A 56 4.66 2.45 19.86
CA LEU A 56 4.79 2.87 18.47
C LEU A 56 3.74 2.18 17.60
N LEU A 57 3.56 0.87 17.79
CA LEU A 57 2.62 0.06 17.01
C LEU A 57 1.19 0.58 17.19
N PHE A 58 0.76 0.82 18.43
CA PHE A 58 -0.56 1.36 18.73
C PHE A 58 -0.78 2.76 18.12
N LEU A 59 0.20 3.66 18.27
CA LEU A 59 0.10 5.02 17.72
C LEU A 59 0.02 5.00 16.19
N PHE A 60 0.85 4.15 15.56
CA PHE A 60 0.85 3.96 14.12
C PHE A 60 -0.45 3.33 13.61
N SER A 61 -0.99 2.33 14.32
CA SER A 61 -2.29 1.72 13.98
C SER A 61 -3.43 2.73 14.04
N ILE A 62 -3.49 3.58 15.06
CA ILE A 62 -4.51 4.64 15.15
C ILE A 62 -4.38 5.62 13.99
N ALA A 63 -3.16 6.09 13.71
CA ALA A 63 -2.91 7.02 12.60
C ALA A 63 -3.31 6.38 11.25
N ALA A 64 -2.99 5.10 11.04
CA ALA A 64 -3.37 4.36 9.85
C ALA A 64 -4.90 4.22 9.71
N ILE A 65 -5.60 3.86 10.78
CA ILE A 65 -7.08 3.75 10.79
C ILE A 65 -7.72 5.09 10.43
N LEU A 66 -7.28 6.19 11.07
CA LEU A 66 -7.78 7.53 10.78
C LEU A 66 -7.51 7.92 9.31
N GLY A 67 -6.30 7.66 8.81
CA GLY A 67 -5.94 7.89 7.42
C GLY A 67 -6.81 7.11 6.43
N ILE A 68 -7.10 5.83 6.73
CA ILE A 68 -7.97 4.98 5.90
C ILE A 68 -9.40 5.53 5.88
N LEU A 69 -9.95 5.95 7.03
CA LEU A 69 -11.30 6.51 7.12
C LEU A 69 -11.42 7.81 6.31
N ILE A 70 -10.48 8.73 6.49
CA ILE A 70 -10.45 10.00 5.75
C ILE A 70 -10.26 9.73 4.25
N GLY A 71 -9.34 8.83 3.89
CA GLY A 71 -9.07 8.45 2.50
C GLY A 71 -10.26 7.79 1.81
N THR A 72 -11.01 6.92 2.51
CA THR A 72 -12.22 6.30 1.94
C THR A 72 -13.34 7.31 1.74
N LEU A 73 -13.50 8.28 2.65
CA LEU A 73 -14.48 9.37 2.49
C LEU A 73 -14.14 10.26 1.29
N LEU A 74 -12.86 10.63 1.12
CA LEU A 74 -12.39 11.42 -0.02
C LEU A 74 -12.55 10.65 -1.34
N SER A 75 -12.18 9.36 -1.35
CA SER A 75 -12.25 8.50 -2.53
C SER A 75 -13.68 8.33 -3.06
N ARG A 76 -14.70 8.37 -2.18
CA ARG A 76 -16.12 8.33 -2.60
C ARG A 76 -16.55 9.55 -3.42
N LYS A 77 -15.92 10.72 -3.24
CA LYS A 77 -16.23 11.95 -3.98
C LYS A 77 -15.55 12.04 -5.34
N ILE A 78 -14.59 11.16 -5.62
CA ILE A 78 -13.80 11.18 -6.87
C ILE A 78 -14.39 10.16 -7.86
N SER A 79 -14.58 10.58 -9.12
CA SER A 79 -15.05 9.70 -10.19
C SER A 79 -14.02 8.60 -10.49
N GLY A 80 -14.47 7.41 -10.89
CA GLY A 80 -13.58 6.26 -11.12
C GLY A 80 -12.51 6.49 -12.19
N SER A 81 -12.80 7.35 -13.18
CA SER A 81 -11.84 7.75 -14.23
C SER A 81 -10.71 8.61 -13.64
N ASN A 82 -11.07 9.63 -12.84
CA ASN A 82 -10.09 10.51 -12.20
C ASN A 82 -9.22 9.73 -11.21
N LEU A 83 -9.77 8.73 -10.52
CA LEU A 83 -9.01 7.89 -9.60
C LEU A 83 -7.92 7.07 -10.32
N LYS A 84 -8.22 6.56 -11.53
CA LYS A 84 -7.24 5.85 -12.36
C LYS A 84 -6.10 6.77 -12.80
N THR A 85 -6.44 7.98 -13.29
CA THR A 85 -5.44 8.96 -13.75
C THR A 85 -4.58 9.48 -12.61
N SER A 86 -5.17 9.85 -11.46
CA SER A 86 -4.41 10.31 -10.30
C SER A 86 -3.51 9.23 -9.73
N PHE A 87 -3.97 7.97 -9.69
CA PHE A 87 -3.14 6.85 -9.25
C PHE A 87 -1.95 6.63 -10.19
N GLY A 88 -2.17 6.72 -11.50
CA GLY A 88 -1.08 6.63 -12.49
C GLY A 88 -0.01 7.69 -12.28
N TRP A 89 -0.40 8.95 -12.13
CA TRP A 89 0.54 10.04 -11.80
C TRP A 89 1.27 9.82 -10.49
N PHE A 90 0.56 9.38 -9.45
CA PHE A 90 1.16 9.07 -8.16
C PHE A 90 2.25 7.99 -8.28
N VAL A 91 1.97 6.87 -8.96
CA VAL A 91 2.95 5.79 -9.17
C VAL A 91 4.15 6.29 -9.98
N LEU A 92 3.92 7.12 -11.00
CA LEU A 92 4.98 7.66 -11.85
C LEU A 92 5.91 8.59 -11.04
N ILE A 93 5.35 9.47 -10.20
CA ILE A 93 6.11 10.33 -9.28
C ILE A 93 6.91 9.48 -8.28
N MET A 94 6.29 8.46 -7.68
CA MET A 94 6.97 7.55 -6.77
C MET A 94 8.13 6.82 -7.46
N GLY A 95 7.94 6.35 -8.69
CA GLY A 95 8.98 5.71 -9.49
C GLY A 95 10.16 6.64 -9.78
N ILE A 96 9.89 7.89 -10.16
CA ILE A 96 10.93 8.90 -10.36
C ILE A 96 11.65 9.19 -9.04
N MET A 97 10.94 9.38 -7.93
CA MET A 97 11.57 9.63 -6.62
C MET A 97 12.48 8.47 -6.21
N ILE A 98 12.05 7.23 -6.39
CA ILE A 98 12.87 6.06 -6.06
C ILE A 98 14.12 6.02 -6.94
N LEU A 99 13.99 6.25 -8.26
CA LEU A 99 15.14 6.30 -9.17
C LEU A 99 16.12 7.41 -8.80
N VAL A 100 15.61 8.61 -8.49
CA VAL A 100 16.45 9.74 -8.07
C VAL A 100 17.15 9.42 -6.77
N ARG A 101 16.44 8.81 -5.81
CA ARG A 101 17.00 8.44 -4.51
C ARG A 101 18.11 7.38 -4.65
N GLU A 102 17.90 6.39 -5.51
CA GLU A 102 18.88 5.33 -5.79
C GLU A 102 20.10 5.88 -6.54
N ILE A 103 19.91 6.78 -7.52
CA ILE A 103 21.02 7.35 -8.31
C ILE A 103 21.85 8.34 -7.48
N LEU A 104 21.25 9.03 -6.52
CA LEU A 104 21.93 10.02 -5.69
C LEU A 104 22.54 9.45 -4.40
N ASP A 105 22.42 8.14 -4.13
CA ASP A 105 22.92 7.47 -2.91
C ASP A 105 22.53 8.20 -1.60
N ILE A 106 21.24 8.56 -1.44
CA ILE A 106 20.67 9.13 -0.18
C ILE A 106 19.65 8.16 0.45
#